data_AF-A0A9W9SQB5-F1
#
_entry.id   AF-A0A9W9SQB5-F1
#
_cell.length_a   1.000
_cell.length_b   1.000
_cell.length_c   1.000
_cell.angle_alpha   90.00
_cell.angle_beta   90.00
_cell.angle_gamma   90.00
#
_symmetry.space_group_name_H-M   'P 1'
#
loop_
_entity.id
_entity.type
_entity.pdbx_description
1 polymer ?
#
loop_
_entity_poly.entity_id
_entity_poly.type
_entity_poly.pdbx_seq_one_letter_code
_entity_poly.pdbx_strand_id
1 'polypeptide(L)'
;MASIRSILLVIALALQGSEALPECQGSVHNETIAYFYSAPMTFSYELATVLDCQNWCEKVPACQAWVYVDQSNQCDLHRTTALSVSDNAGFIFGGCKPSAVNESRLAPSPSPSLHSAVISTPAASEIASLAHARREIFRHKHKRYH
;
A
#
# COMPACT_ATOMS: atom_id res chain seq x y z
N MET A 1 66.75 -23.32 17.53
CA MET A 1 66.49 -22.34 16.45
C MET A 1 66.04 -23.16 15.25
N ALA A 2 64.85 -23.10 14.65
CA ALA A 2 63.70 -22.21 14.59
C ALA A 2 62.49 -23.12 14.21
N SER A 3 61.22 -22.77 14.17
CA SER A 3 60.36 -21.73 14.73
C SER A 3 58.95 -22.16 14.33
N ILE A 4 58.04 -22.09 15.29
CA ILE A 4 56.58 -22.14 15.20
C ILE A 4 56.05 -21.55 13.89
N ARG A 5 55.02 -22.20 13.31
CA ARG A 5 53.85 -21.51 12.71
C ARG A 5 52.69 -22.48 12.55
N SER A 6 51.92 -22.60 13.64
CA SER A 6 50.52 -23.03 13.61
C SER A 6 49.78 -22.26 12.51
N ILE A 7 49.25 -22.99 11.54
CA ILE A 7 48.37 -22.42 10.52
C ILE A 7 47.00 -22.25 11.17
N LEU A 8 46.77 -21.09 11.78
CA LEU A 8 45.44 -20.67 12.23
C LEU A 8 44.60 -20.36 10.98
N LEU A 9 43.65 -21.23 10.66
CA LEU A 9 42.61 -20.99 9.67
C LEU A 9 41.67 -19.90 10.20
N VAL A 10 41.82 -18.68 9.69
CA VAL A 10 40.87 -17.59 9.92
C VAL A 10 39.62 -17.89 9.08
N ILE A 11 38.58 -18.42 9.71
CA ILE A 11 37.25 -18.51 9.09
C ILE A 11 36.70 -17.08 9.04
N ALA A 12 36.81 -16.44 7.88
CA ALA A 12 36.11 -15.20 7.62
C ALA A 12 34.60 -15.49 7.57
N LEU A 13 33.88 -15.15 8.64
CA LEU A 13 32.43 -15.07 8.63
C LEU A 13 32.04 -13.95 7.68
N ALA A 14 31.64 -14.31 6.45
CA ALA A 14 30.88 -13.39 5.62
C ALA A 14 29.58 -13.08 6.37
N LEU A 15 29.46 -11.87 6.93
CA LEU A 15 28.16 -11.33 7.29
C LEU A 15 27.38 -11.20 5.99
N GLN A 16 26.57 -12.21 5.68
CA GLN A 16 25.49 -12.08 4.73
C GLN A 16 24.51 -11.12 5.41
N GLY A 17 24.62 -9.84 5.08
CA GLY A 17 23.54 -8.90 5.31
C GLY A 17 22.35 -9.42 4.51
N SER A 18 21.42 -10.10 5.17
CA SER A 18 20.12 -10.40 4.60
C SER A 18 19.40 -9.05 4.51
N GLU A 19 19.53 -8.37 3.38
CA GLU A 19 18.59 -7.32 3.02
C GLU A 19 17.22 -7.98 3.04
N ALA A 20 16.45 -7.68 4.08
CA ALA A 20 15.16 -8.29 4.25
C ALA A 20 14.25 -7.75 3.14
N LEU A 21 13.84 -8.63 2.22
CA LEU A 21 12.90 -8.30 1.15
C LEU A 21 11.49 -8.18 1.74
N PRO A 22 10.61 -7.34 1.15
CA PRO A 22 9.23 -7.22 1.60
C PRO A 22 8.54 -8.59 1.56
N GLU A 23 7.83 -8.95 2.64
CA GLU A 23 7.11 -10.23 2.72
C GLU A 23 5.68 -10.02 2.18
N CYS A 24 5.42 -10.51 0.97
CA CYS A 24 4.15 -10.30 0.27
C CYS A 24 3.18 -11.50 0.35
N GLN A 25 3.57 -12.58 1.03
CA GLN A 25 2.85 -13.85 1.02
C GLN A 25 1.61 -13.90 1.92
N GLY A 26 1.45 -12.92 2.83
CA GLY A 26 0.44 -12.98 3.91
C GLY A 26 -0.86 -12.21 3.67
N SER A 27 -1.06 -11.54 2.53
CA SER A 27 -2.20 -10.61 2.35
C SER A 27 -2.73 -10.61 0.93
N VAL A 28 -3.09 -11.78 0.41
CA VAL A 28 -3.67 -11.94 -0.94
C VAL A 28 -5.19 -12.03 -0.85
N HIS A 29 -5.87 -11.21 -1.65
CA HIS A 29 -7.32 -11.06 -1.70
C HIS A 29 -7.80 -11.30 -3.13
N ASN A 30 -8.57 -12.36 -3.34
CA ASN A 30 -9.15 -12.68 -4.63
C ASN A 30 -10.40 -11.83 -4.90
N GLU A 31 -10.74 -11.64 -6.18
CA GLU A 31 -11.91 -10.87 -6.63
C GLU A 31 -11.98 -9.50 -5.94
N THR A 32 -10.84 -8.84 -5.75
CA THR A 32 -10.69 -7.63 -4.97
C THR A 32 -9.82 -6.63 -5.72
N ILE A 33 -10.28 -5.39 -5.85
CA ILE A 33 -9.48 -4.26 -6.33
C ILE A 33 -9.08 -3.35 -5.16
N ALA A 34 -7.86 -2.83 -5.22
CA ALA A 34 -7.33 -1.86 -4.27
C ALA A 34 -7.25 -0.46 -4.90
N TYR A 35 -7.48 0.56 -4.07
CA TYR A 35 -7.34 1.97 -4.45
C TYR A 35 -6.14 2.60 -3.75
N PHE A 36 -5.37 3.42 -4.48
CA PHE A 36 -4.11 3.98 -4.03
C PHE A 36 -4.09 5.50 -4.20
N TYR A 37 -3.24 6.21 -3.43
CA TYR A 37 -3.04 7.66 -3.58
C TYR A 37 -2.27 8.02 -4.86
N SER A 38 -1.55 7.06 -5.43
CA SER A 38 -0.70 7.24 -6.59
C SER A 38 -0.89 6.13 -7.61
N ALA A 39 -0.49 6.43 -8.85
CA ALA A 39 -0.43 5.45 -9.92
C ALA A 39 0.57 4.31 -9.58
N PRO A 40 0.46 3.15 -10.26
CA PRO A 40 1.48 2.11 -10.16
C PRO A 40 2.87 2.68 -10.45
N MET A 41 3.88 2.21 -9.73
CA MET A 41 5.27 2.60 -9.99
C MET A 41 5.87 1.87 -11.18
N THR A 42 5.34 0.70 -11.51
CA THR A 42 5.68 -0.11 -12.68
C THR A 42 4.56 -1.11 -12.91
N PHE A 43 4.46 -1.60 -14.14
CA PHE A 43 3.49 -2.62 -14.53
C PHE A 43 4.10 -3.62 -15.52
N SER A 44 3.48 -4.79 -15.65
CA SER A 44 3.86 -5.81 -16.63
C SER A 44 2.63 -6.58 -17.11
N TYR A 45 2.63 -7.00 -18.37
CA TYR A 45 1.63 -7.92 -18.96
C TYR A 45 2.21 -9.33 -19.22
N GLU A 46 3.47 -9.56 -18.84
CA GLU A 46 4.22 -10.78 -19.13
C GLU A 46 4.20 -11.78 -17.96
N LEU A 47 3.63 -11.39 -16.82
CA LEU A 47 3.54 -12.24 -15.64
C LEU A 47 2.24 -13.03 -15.72
N ALA A 48 2.34 -14.32 -16.05
CA ALA A 48 1.17 -15.15 -16.37
C ALA A 48 0.35 -15.58 -15.14
N THR A 49 0.86 -15.37 -13.93
CA THR A 49 0.20 -15.80 -12.70
C THR A 49 0.24 -14.74 -11.61
N VAL A 50 -0.74 -14.82 -10.72
CA VAL A 50 -0.79 -14.07 -9.45
C VAL A 50 0.51 -14.25 -8.66
N LEU A 51 1.03 -15.48 -8.60
CA LEU A 51 2.26 -15.79 -7.88
C LEU A 51 3.48 -15.11 -8.52
N ASP A 52 3.52 -14.99 -9.86
CA ASP A 52 4.60 -14.26 -10.53
C ASP A 52 4.52 -12.75 -10.21
N CYS A 53 3.32 -12.18 -10.14
CA CYS A 53 3.10 -10.79 -9.75
C CYS A 53 3.54 -10.52 -8.30
N GLN A 54 3.15 -11.38 -7.36
CA GLN A 54 3.63 -11.34 -5.98
C GLN A 54 5.18 -11.48 -5.93
N ASN A 55 5.68 -12.51 -6.62
CA ASN A 55 7.06 -12.77 -7.03
C ASN A 55 7.88 -11.52 -7.33
N TRP A 56 7.30 -10.70 -8.20
CA TRP A 56 7.93 -9.51 -8.71
C TRP A 56 7.92 -8.38 -7.69
N CYS A 57 6.81 -8.20 -6.97
CA CYS A 57 6.72 -7.21 -5.90
C CYS A 57 7.78 -7.45 -4.81
N GLU A 58 7.99 -8.70 -4.39
CA GLU A 58 9.00 -9.07 -3.38
C GLU A 58 10.42 -8.66 -3.78
N LYS A 59 10.71 -8.64 -5.09
CA LYS A 59 12.04 -8.29 -5.64
C LYS A 59 12.21 -6.80 -5.87
N VAL A 60 11.14 -6.00 -5.79
CA VAL A 60 11.21 -4.55 -6.01
C VAL A 60 11.21 -3.84 -4.65
N PRO A 61 12.32 -3.22 -4.21
CA PRO A 61 12.48 -2.72 -2.84
C PRO A 61 11.45 -1.69 -2.37
N ALA A 62 10.80 -1.00 -3.30
CA ALA A 62 9.78 0.00 -2.99
C ALA A 62 8.35 -0.54 -3.09
N CYS A 63 8.17 -1.81 -3.43
CA CYS A 63 6.84 -2.40 -3.57
C CYS A 63 6.24 -2.68 -2.19
N GLN A 64 5.06 -2.10 -1.94
CA GLN A 64 4.30 -2.34 -0.70
C GLN A 64 2.96 -3.03 -0.98
N ALA A 65 2.55 -3.08 -2.25
CA ALA A 65 1.33 -3.71 -2.69
C ALA A 65 1.39 -4.00 -4.19
N TRP A 66 0.54 -4.91 -4.64
CA TRP A 66 0.39 -5.27 -6.04
C TRP A 66 -1.08 -5.57 -6.38
N VAL A 67 -1.45 -5.36 -7.64
CA VAL A 67 -2.75 -5.74 -8.21
C VAL A 67 -2.50 -6.57 -9.46
N TYR A 68 -3.18 -7.70 -9.56
CA TYR A 68 -3.18 -8.59 -10.71
C TYR A 68 -4.56 -8.60 -11.38
N VAL A 69 -4.59 -8.48 -12.71
CA VAL A 69 -5.82 -8.54 -13.52
C VAL A 69 -5.78 -9.80 -14.38
N ASP A 70 -6.63 -10.76 -14.06
CA ASP A 70 -6.61 -12.11 -14.65
C ASP A 70 -6.75 -12.12 -16.16
N GLN A 71 -7.63 -11.27 -16.70
CA GLN A 71 -7.96 -11.29 -18.13
C GLN A 71 -6.83 -10.79 -19.02
N SER A 72 -6.00 -9.89 -18.50
CA SER A 72 -4.91 -9.27 -19.25
C SER A 72 -3.54 -9.70 -18.80
N ASN A 73 -3.43 -10.54 -17.76
CA ASN A 73 -2.18 -10.84 -17.06
C ASN A 73 -1.44 -9.56 -16.62
N GLN A 74 -2.18 -8.50 -16.33
CA GLN A 74 -1.58 -7.24 -15.92
C GLN A 74 -1.22 -7.33 -14.44
N CYS A 75 0.02 -7.04 -14.12
CA CYS A 75 0.51 -6.85 -12.77
C CYS A 75 0.93 -5.40 -12.58
N ASP A 76 0.29 -4.71 -11.65
CA ASP A 76 0.60 -3.33 -11.27
C ASP A 76 1.24 -3.33 -9.87
N LEU A 77 2.44 -2.75 -9.74
CA LEU A 77 3.13 -2.63 -8.46
C LEU A 77 2.98 -1.22 -7.88
N HIS A 78 2.69 -1.13 -6.58
CA HIS A 78 2.45 0.13 -5.89
C HIS A 78 3.46 0.37 -4.77
N ARG A 79 3.84 1.64 -4.59
CA ARG A 79 4.79 2.09 -3.54
C ARG A 79 4.14 2.34 -2.18
N THR A 80 2.83 2.22 -2.10
CA THR A 80 2.06 2.46 -0.89
C THR A 80 1.11 1.29 -0.66
N THR A 81 0.72 1.10 0.58
CA THR A 81 -0.42 0.23 0.90
C THR A 81 -1.71 0.75 0.27
N ALA A 82 -2.71 -0.13 0.14
CA ALA A 82 -4.05 0.25 -0.31
C ALA A 82 -4.73 1.17 0.70
N LEU A 83 -5.46 2.17 0.21
CA LEU A 83 -6.29 3.07 1.02
C LEU A 83 -7.63 2.46 1.37
N SER A 84 -8.16 1.73 0.40
CA SER A 84 -9.39 0.98 0.50
C SER A 84 -9.34 -0.17 -0.49
N VAL A 85 -10.16 -1.16 -0.22
CA VAL A 85 -10.37 -2.33 -1.09
C VAL A 85 -11.86 -2.49 -1.33
N SER A 86 -12.23 -3.09 -2.45
CA SER A 86 -13.61 -3.41 -2.81
C SER A 86 -13.65 -4.70 -3.62
N ASP A 87 -14.77 -5.41 -3.55
CA ASP A 87 -15.01 -6.58 -4.40
C ASP A 87 -15.04 -6.15 -5.88
N ASN A 88 -14.31 -6.87 -6.73
CA ASN A 88 -14.27 -6.72 -8.17
C ASN A 88 -13.74 -8.00 -8.83
N ALA A 89 -14.58 -8.68 -9.59
CA ALA A 89 -14.22 -9.95 -10.23
C ALA A 89 -13.08 -9.80 -11.24
N GLY A 90 -12.16 -10.75 -11.25
CA GLY A 90 -10.99 -10.76 -12.14
C GLY A 90 -9.83 -9.87 -11.68
N PHE A 91 -9.94 -9.25 -10.50
CA PHE A 91 -8.85 -8.56 -9.83
C PHE A 91 -8.39 -9.36 -8.62
N ILE A 92 -7.08 -9.43 -8.40
CA ILE A 92 -6.47 -9.97 -7.20
C ILE A 92 -5.54 -8.91 -6.64
N PHE A 93 -5.66 -8.65 -5.35
CA PHE A 93 -4.85 -7.67 -4.65
C PHE A 93 -3.94 -8.36 -3.63
N GLY A 94 -2.69 -7.91 -3.53
CA GLY A 94 -1.76 -8.33 -2.48
C GLY A 94 -1.11 -7.16 -1.76
N GLY A 95 -1.03 -7.24 -0.44
CA GLY A 95 -0.22 -6.34 0.40
C GLY A 95 1.09 -6.98 0.82
N CYS A 96 2.13 -6.15 1.01
CA CYS A 96 3.42 -6.59 1.55
C CYS A 96 3.65 -5.97 2.92
N LYS A 97 4.23 -6.75 3.83
CA LYS A 97 4.72 -6.22 5.10
C LYS A 97 6.09 -5.60 4.85
N PRO A 98 6.33 -4.36 5.32
CA PRO A 98 7.69 -3.83 5.32
C PRO A 98 8.54 -4.77 6.16
N SER A 99 9.68 -5.17 5.61
CA SER A 99 10.62 -5.99 6.35
C SER A 99 11.08 -5.20 7.56
N ALA A 100 11.04 -5.82 8.73
CA ALA A 100 11.48 -5.20 9.97
C ALA A 100 12.98 -4.88 9.88
N VAL A 101 13.32 -3.74 9.29
CA VAL A 101 14.58 -3.07 9.56
C VAL A 101 14.57 -2.83 11.05
N ASN A 102 15.59 -3.35 11.75
CA ASN A 102 15.69 -3.35 13.20
C ASN A 102 15.43 -1.94 13.76
N GLU A 103 14.16 -1.65 14.08
CA GLU A 103 13.69 -0.35 14.56
C GLU A 103 13.95 -0.29 16.07
N SER A 104 15.21 -0.42 16.43
CA SER A 104 15.67 -0.23 17.79
C SER A 104 15.95 1.25 18.00
N ARG A 105 15.06 1.88 18.78
CA ARG A 105 15.10 3.24 19.34
C ARG A 105 14.90 4.40 18.36
N LEU A 106 13.66 4.89 18.31
CA LEU A 106 13.32 6.21 18.83
C LEU A 106 11.91 6.11 19.43
N ALA A 107 11.83 6.15 20.77
CA ALA A 107 10.57 6.17 21.48
C ALA A 107 9.73 7.40 21.07
N PRO A 108 8.39 7.28 20.89
CA PRO A 108 7.53 8.45 20.79
C PRO A 108 7.51 9.18 22.13
N SER A 109 8.02 10.42 22.12
CA SER A 109 7.86 11.35 23.25
C SER A 109 6.38 11.75 23.37
N PRO A 110 5.75 11.66 24.56
CA PRO A 110 4.37 12.09 24.74
C PRO A 110 4.30 13.63 24.66
N SER A 111 3.63 14.14 23.63
CA SER A 111 3.28 15.57 23.55
C SER A 111 2.13 15.88 24.52
N PRO A 112 2.21 16.94 25.34
CA PRO A 112 1.15 17.27 26.28
C PRO A 112 -0.04 17.93 25.57
N SER A 113 -1.22 17.35 25.80
CA SER A 113 -2.52 17.94 25.50
C SER A 113 -2.72 19.23 26.29
N LEU A 114 -3.16 20.32 25.64
CA LEU A 114 -3.67 21.50 26.30
C LEU A 114 -5.14 21.72 25.91
N HIS A 115 -5.98 21.79 26.93
CA HIS A 115 -7.42 21.91 26.86
C HIS A 115 -7.87 23.34 26.48
N SER A 116 -9.01 23.34 25.77
CA SER A 116 -10.04 24.36 25.48
C SER A 116 -9.98 25.75 26.12
N ALA A 117 -10.37 26.74 25.31
CA ALA A 117 -11.18 27.87 25.77
C ALA A 117 -12.29 28.20 24.75
N VAL A 118 -13.51 28.26 25.29
CA VAL A 118 -14.83 28.52 24.69
C VAL A 118 -15.02 30.01 24.44
N ILE A 119 -15.56 30.42 23.29
CA ILE A 119 -16.44 31.61 23.19
C ILE A 119 -17.57 31.33 22.18
N SER A 120 -18.80 31.40 22.70
CA SER A 120 -20.09 31.23 22.01
C SER A 120 -20.45 32.43 21.13
N THR A 121 -21.16 32.22 20.02
CA THR A 121 -22.16 33.16 19.45
C THR A 121 -23.04 32.46 18.39
N PRO A 122 -24.27 32.92 18.13
CA PRO A 122 -25.38 32.06 17.68
C PRO A 122 -25.69 32.10 16.18
N ALA A 123 -26.32 31.00 15.74
CA ALA A 123 -27.39 30.85 14.75
C ALA A 123 -27.25 31.49 13.34
N ALA A 124 -27.22 30.64 12.29
CA ALA A 124 -28.40 30.33 11.45
C ALA A 124 -28.01 29.80 10.04
N SER A 125 -28.56 28.62 9.71
CA SER A 125 -29.11 28.25 8.39
C SER A 125 -28.19 28.20 7.14
N GLU A 126 -27.55 27.05 6.91
CA GLU A 126 -27.07 26.62 5.58
C GLU A 126 -27.52 25.18 5.27
N ILE A 127 -28.84 24.98 5.10
CA ILE A 127 -29.39 23.71 4.55
C ILE A 127 -30.13 23.94 3.21
N ALA A 128 -30.26 25.19 2.75
CA ALA A 128 -31.05 25.49 1.55
C ALA A 128 -30.35 25.21 0.20
N SER A 129 -29.02 25.07 0.16
CA SER A 129 -28.28 25.00 -1.12
C SER A 129 -28.28 23.60 -1.77
N LEU A 130 -28.18 22.52 -0.98
CA LEU A 130 -28.03 21.16 -1.55
C LEU A 130 -29.36 20.59 -2.11
N ALA A 131 -30.51 21.04 -1.57
CA ALA A 131 -31.83 20.57 -2.02
C ALA A 131 -32.24 21.16 -3.38
N HIS A 132 -31.79 22.38 -3.70
CA HIS A 132 -32.05 23.01 -5.00
C HIS A 132 -31.22 22.38 -6.13
N ALA A 133 -29.96 22.04 -5.89
CA ALA A 133 -29.10 21.38 -6.88
C ALA A 133 -29.65 19.99 -7.28
N ARG A 134 -30.19 19.22 -6.32
CA ARG A 134 -30.82 17.92 -6.62
C ARG A 134 -32.11 18.04 -7.44
N ARG A 135 -32.92 19.09 -7.24
CA ARG A 135 -34.18 19.28 -8.00
C ARG A 135 -33.94 19.62 -9.47
N GLU A 136 -32.92 20.40 -9.81
CA GLU A 136 -32.65 20.78 -11.20
C GLU A 136 -32.09 19.61 -12.05
N ILE A 137 -31.28 18.73 -11.45
CA ILE A 137 -30.71 17.55 -12.14
C ILE A 137 -31.81 16.54 -12.54
N PHE A 138 -32.77 16.29 -11.64
CA PHE A 138 -33.89 15.39 -11.96
C PHE A 138 -34.83 15.96 -13.03
N ARG A 139 -35.05 17.29 -13.04
CA ARG A 139 -35.90 17.94 -14.04
C ARG A 139 -35.28 17.90 -15.45
N HIS A 140 -33.95 18.01 -15.58
CA HIS A 140 -33.27 17.89 -16.87
C HIS A 140 -33.32 16.47 -17.45
N LYS A 141 -33.31 15.43 -16.61
CA LYS A 141 -33.31 14.04 -17.08
C LYS A 141 -34.66 13.62 -17.66
N HIS A 142 -35.76 14.14 -17.13
CA HIS A 142 -37.12 13.80 -17.59
C HIS A 142 -37.52 14.45 -18.93
N LYS A 143 -36.79 15.49 -19.37
CA LYS A 143 -37.06 16.23 -20.62
C LYS A 143 -36.36 15.65 -21.85
N ARG A 144 -35.51 14.62 -21.69
CA ARG A 144 -34.81 13.94 -22.81
C ARG A 144 -35.45 12.62 -23.26
N TYR A 145 -36.58 12.23 -22.66
CA TYR A 145 -37.24 10.94 -22.93
C TYR A 145 -38.70 11.06 -23.39
N HIS A 146 -39.13 12.25 -23.81
CA HIS A 146 -40.35 12.50 -24.58
C HIS A 146 -40.01 13.44 -25.72
#